data_AF-A0A8T6HSS6-F1
#
_entry.id   AF-A0A8T6HSS6-F1
#
_cell.length_a   1.000
_cell.length_b   1.000
_cell.length_c   1.000
_cell.angle_alpha   90.00
_cell.angle_beta   90.00
_cell.angle_gamma   90.00
#
_symmetry.space_group_name_H-M   'P 1'
#
loop_
_entity.id
_entity.type
_entity.pdbx_description
1 polymer ?
#
loop_
_entity_poly.entity_id
_entity_poly.type
_entity_poly.pdbx_seq_one_letter_code
_entity_poly.pdbx_strand_id
1 'polypeptide(L)'
;PMIMVAAGGVLIEVMADRVVAPCPVSAAEGLAMLERLRLFPLLQGVRGRKPVDLDALVDVVVRVSRLAADLRSHIADMDINPVIVTPDGAVAVDALIHCHGNAGEFS
;
A
#
# COMPACT_ATOMS: atom_id res chain seq x y z
N PRO A 1 -11.79 -5.19 6.36
CA PRO A 1 -10.56 -4.36 6.37
C PRO A 1 -10.59 -3.31 5.27
N MET A 2 -9.87 -2.21 5.48
CA MET A 2 -9.62 -1.18 4.46
C MET A 2 -8.13 -1.20 4.14
N ILE A 3 -7.77 -0.84 2.91
CA ILE A 3 -6.39 -0.57 2.51
C ILE A 3 -6.25 0.92 2.22
N MET A 4 -5.15 1.50 2.69
CA MET A 4 -4.76 2.88 2.40
C MET A 4 -3.45 2.85 1.62
N VAL A 5 -3.40 3.59 0.52
CA VAL A 5 -2.15 3.88 -0.20
C VAL A 5 -1.87 5.36 -0.03
N ALA A 6 -0.67 5.70 0.42
CA ALA A 6 -0.23 7.07 0.61
C ALA A 6 1.15 7.26 -0.01
N ALA A 7 1.42 8.44 -0.54
CA ALA A 7 2.75 8.78 -1.00
C ALA A 7 3.65 9.11 0.22
N GLY A 8 4.88 8.58 0.24
CA GLY A 8 5.80 8.68 1.37
C GLY A 8 6.86 9.77 1.23
N GLY A 9 7.40 10.22 2.37
CA GLY A 9 8.46 11.24 2.46
C GLY A 9 8.01 12.50 3.21
N VAL A 10 8.93 13.14 3.94
CA VAL A 10 8.62 14.24 4.90
C VAL A 10 7.79 15.37 4.28
N LEU A 11 8.13 15.82 3.07
CA LEU A 11 7.40 16.91 2.41
C LEU A 11 5.99 16.47 1.95
N ILE A 12 5.82 15.17 1.70
CA ILE A 12 4.60 14.57 1.15
C ILE A 12 3.59 14.29 2.28
N GLU A 13 4.06 13.95 3.48
CA GLU A 13 3.20 13.77 4.66
C GLU A 13 2.38 15.03 4.98
N VAL A 14 2.96 16.22 4.78
CA VAL A 14 2.26 17.51 4.93
C VAL A 14 1.12 17.67 3.92
N MET A 15 1.24 17.07 2.74
CA MET A 15 0.21 17.15 1.71
C MET A 15 -1.01 16.28 2.06
N ALA A 16 -0.85 15.23 2.88
CA ALA A 16 -1.87 14.22 3.18
C ALA A 16 -2.43 13.51 1.92
N ASP A 17 -1.53 13.13 1.00
CA ASP A 17 -1.89 12.46 -0.26
C ASP A 17 -2.11 10.95 -0.06
N ARG A 18 -3.39 10.57 0.07
CA ARG A 18 -3.80 9.20 0.37
C ARG A 18 -5.12 8.83 -0.28
N VAL A 19 -5.26 7.54 -0.60
CA VAL A 19 -6.46 6.94 -1.15
C VAL A 19 -6.79 5.68 -0.35
N VAL A 20 -8.07 5.47 -0.07
CA VAL A 20 -8.57 4.35 0.75
C VAL A 20 -9.62 3.57 -0.03
N ALA A 21 -9.62 2.25 0.10
CA ALA A 21 -10.59 1.34 -0.50
C ALA A 21 -10.87 0.12 0.39
N PRO A 22 -12.05 -0.52 0.28
CA PRO A 22 -12.34 -1.77 0.97
C PRO A 22 -11.50 -2.92 0.40
N CYS A 23 -11.03 -3.82 1.28
CA CYS A 23 -10.31 -5.03 0.87
C CYS A 23 -11.25 -6.21 0.58
N PRO A 24 -10.87 -7.13 -0.32
CA PRO A 24 -9.69 -7.04 -1.20
C PRO A 24 -9.96 -6.14 -2.42
N VAL A 25 -8.90 -5.57 -3.00
CA VAL A 25 -8.99 -4.83 -4.27
C VAL A 25 -8.49 -5.68 -5.44
N SER A 26 -9.12 -5.49 -6.61
CA SER A 26 -8.64 -6.00 -7.89
C SER A 26 -7.45 -5.20 -8.43
N ALA A 27 -6.76 -5.71 -9.45
CA ALA A 27 -5.68 -4.96 -10.11
C ALA A 27 -6.17 -3.63 -10.71
N ALA A 28 -7.37 -3.64 -11.31
CA ALA A 28 -7.98 -2.41 -11.85
C ALA A 28 -8.28 -1.39 -10.75
N GLU A 29 -8.81 -1.83 -9.61
CA GLU A 29 -9.04 -0.95 -8.46
C GLU A 29 -7.73 -0.45 -7.84
N GLY A 30 -6.71 -1.32 -7.73
CA GLY A 30 -5.37 -0.96 -7.25
C GLY A 30 -4.72 0.11 -8.13
N LEU A 31 -4.79 -0.04 -9.46
CA LEU A 31 -4.34 0.98 -10.39
C LEU A 31 -5.13 2.29 -10.23
N ALA A 32 -6.46 2.21 -10.19
CA ALA A 32 -7.31 3.39 -9.99
C ALA A 32 -7.05 4.11 -8.65
N MET A 33 -6.66 3.38 -7.60
CA MET A 33 -6.22 3.99 -6.35
C MET A 33 -4.93 4.78 -6.53
N LEU A 34 -3.93 4.23 -7.24
CA LEU A 34 -2.67 4.90 -7.51
C LEU A 34 -2.87 6.15 -8.38
N GLU A 35 -3.68 6.06 -9.43
CA GLU A 35 -4.00 7.18 -10.33
C GLU A 35 -4.68 8.37 -9.62
N ARG A 36 -5.33 8.11 -8.49
CA ARG A 36 -5.98 9.14 -7.66
C ARG A 36 -5.04 9.86 -6.71
N LEU A 37 -3.79 9.39 -6.55
CA LEU A 37 -2.78 10.13 -5.80
C LEU A 37 -2.41 11.40 -6.57
N ARG A 38 -2.34 12.54 -5.89
CA ARG A 38 -1.86 13.79 -6.50
C ARG A 38 -0.43 13.65 -7.02
N LEU A 39 0.35 12.76 -6.39
CA LEU A 39 1.73 12.48 -6.78
C LEU A 39 1.88 11.32 -7.78
N PHE A 40 0.79 10.77 -8.30
CA PHE A 40 0.83 9.79 -9.38
C PHE A 40 1.73 10.18 -10.56
N PRO A 41 1.78 11.45 -11.01
CA PRO A 41 2.69 11.85 -12.09
C PRO A 41 4.18 11.57 -11.80
N LEU A 42 4.59 11.50 -10.52
CA LEU A 42 5.96 11.13 -10.16
C LEU A 42 6.26 9.65 -10.45
N LEU A 43 5.27 8.77 -10.32
CA LEU A 43 5.38 7.35 -10.66
C LEU A 43 5.51 7.15 -12.17
N GLN A 44 4.93 8.06 -12.97
CA GLN A 44 5.04 8.05 -14.43
C GLN A 44 6.38 8.63 -14.95
N GLY A 45 7.27 9.06 -14.07
CA GLY A 45 8.55 9.67 -14.42
C GLY A 45 8.42 11.18 -14.68
N VAL A 46 9.32 11.95 -14.08
CA VAL A 46 9.40 13.40 -14.27
C VAL A 46 10.85 13.84 -14.47
N ARG A 47 11.05 14.90 -15.27
CA ARG A 47 12.35 15.57 -15.46
C ARG A 47 13.51 14.61 -15.81
N GLY A 48 13.28 13.71 -16.77
CA GLY A 48 14.29 12.77 -17.25
C GLY A 48 14.45 11.49 -16.42
N ARG A 49 13.66 11.31 -15.35
CA ARG A 49 13.54 10.01 -14.67
C ARG A 49 12.60 9.09 -15.44
N LYS A 50 12.98 7.81 -15.51
CA LYS A 50 12.11 6.75 -16.06
C LYS A 50 10.87 6.56 -15.17
N PRO A 51 9.72 6.16 -15.74
CA PRO A 51 8.60 5.66 -14.97
C PRO A 51 9.04 4.50 -14.07
N VAL A 52 8.37 4.34 -12.93
CA VAL A 52 8.53 3.13 -12.10
C VAL A 52 7.76 1.97 -12.71
N ASP A 53 8.05 0.75 -12.27
CA ASP A 53 7.26 -0.42 -12.59
C ASP A 53 5.91 -0.34 -11.86
N LEU A 54 4.92 0.22 -12.55
CA LEU A 54 3.59 0.46 -12.00
C LEU A 54 2.84 -0.85 -11.78
N ASP A 55 3.05 -1.85 -12.64
CA ASP A 55 2.40 -3.16 -12.51
C ASP A 55 2.89 -3.89 -11.27
N ALA A 56 4.20 -3.82 -10.96
CA ALA A 56 4.74 -4.36 -9.72
C ALA A 56 4.16 -3.66 -8.48
N LEU A 57 3.99 -2.33 -8.52
CA LEU A 57 3.37 -1.60 -7.42
C LEU A 57 1.89 -1.98 -7.23
N VAL A 58 1.13 -2.13 -8.32
CA VAL A 58 -0.26 -2.61 -8.28
C VAL A 58 -0.33 -4.01 -7.67
N ASP A 59 0.58 -4.91 -8.06
CA ASP A 59 0.64 -6.28 -7.51
C ASP A 59 0.87 -6.28 -5.99
N VAL A 60 1.75 -5.39 -5.48
CA VAL A 60 1.94 -5.19 -4.04
C VAL A 60 0.62 -4.81 -3.37
N VAL A 61 -0.07 -3.76 -3.87
CA VAL A 61 -1.35 -3.29 -3.29
C VAL A 61 -2.40 -4.41 -3.28
N VAL A 62 -2.55 -5.13 -4.40
CA VAL A 62 -3.51 -6.24 -4.52
C VAL A 62 -3.19 -7.35 -3.52
N ARG A 63 -1.94 -7.82 -3.45
CA ARG A 63 -1.55 -8.91 -2.55
C ARG A 63 -1.71 -8.55 -1.09
N VAL A 64 -1.36 -7.32 -0.72
CA VAL A 64 -1.53 -6.80 0.64
C VAL A 64 -3.00 -6.72 1.01
N SER A 65 -3.86 -6.24 0.10
CA SER A 65 -5.30 -6.18 0.35
C SER A 65 -5.92 -7.58 0.52
N ARG A 66 -5.45 -8.57 -0.24
CA ARG A 66 -5.87 -9.97 -0.12
C ARG A 66 -5.42 -10.57 1.21
N LEU A 67 -4.16 -10.38 1.58
CA LEU A 67 -3.63 -10.83 2.87
C LEU A 67 -4.45 -10.27 4.04
N ALA A 68 -4.78 -8.98 4.01
CA ALA A 68 -5.62 -8.34 5.02
C ALA A 68 -7.07 -8.89 5.05
N ALA A 69 -7.62 -9.27 3.90
CA ALA A 69 -8.95 -9.88 3.81
C ALA A 69 -8.94 -11.33 4.36
N ASP A 70 -7.96 -12.12 3.95
CA ASP A 70 -7.80 -13.53 4.32
C ASP A 70 -7.54 -13.69 5.82
N LEU A 71 -6.75 -12.78 6.41
CA LEU A 71 -6.37 -12.80 7.82
C LEU A 71 -7.18 -11.84 8.69
N ARG A 72 -8.37 -11.40 8.24
CA ARG A 72 -9.17 -10.36 8.93
C ARG A 72 -9.52 -10.66 10.40
N SER A 73 -9.57 -11.94 10.80
CA SER A 73 -9.83 -12.35 12.18
C SER A 73 -8.56 -12.49 13.03
N HIS A 74 -7.37 -12.36 12.43
CA HIS A 74 -6.08 -12.52 13.08
C HIS A 74 -5.31 -11.19 13.13
N ILE A 75 -5.42 -10.36 12.10
CA ILE A 75 -4.74 -9.06 11.98
C ILE A 75 -5.69 -7.92 12.36
N ALA A 76 -5.26 -7.08 13.30
CA ALA A 76 -5.92 -5.84 13.67
C ALA A 76 -5.52 -4.70 12.73
N ASP A 77 -4.22 -4.54 12.49
CA ASP A 77 -3.66 -3.57 11.55
C ASP A 77 -2.32 -4.06 10.97
N MET A 78 -1.97 -3.52 9.80
CA MET A 78 -0.73 -3.80 9.09
C MET A 78 -0.26 -2.51 8.42
N ASP A 79 0.99 -2.14 8.65
CA ASP A 79 1.67 -1.04 7.98
C ASP A 79 2.85 -1.58 7.18
N ILE A 80 2.96 -1.14 5.92
CA ILE A 80 4.03 -1.56 5.01
C ILE A 80 4.71 -0.30 4.52
N ASN A 81 5.83 0.01 5.16
CA ASN A 81 6.57 1.23 4.90
C ASN A 81 8.04 1.02 5.28
N PRO A 82 9.01 1.26 4.37
CA PRO A 82 8.82 1.75 3.01
C PRO A 82 8.52 0.66 1.98
N VAL A 83 7.74 1.02 0.97
CA VAL A 83 7.68 0.32 -0.32
C VAL A 83 8.56 1.08 -1.30
N ILE A 84 9.66 0.47 -1.71
CA ILE A 84 10.57 1.02 -2.72
C ILE A 84 10.10 0.57 -4.10
N VAL A 85 9.90 1.53 -5.00
CA VAL A 85 9.47 1.27 -6.38
C VAL A 85 10.48 1.89 -7.34
N THR A 86 10.92 1.10 -8.30
CA THR A 86 11.93 1.44 -9.31
C THR A 86 11.42 1.04 -10.69
N PRO A 87 12.10 1.44 -11.79
CA PRO A 87 11.75 0.94 -13.12
C PRO A 87 11.86 -0.59 -13.27
N ASP A 88 12.55 -1.26 -12.35
CA ASP A 88 12.82 -2.71 -12.42
C ASP A 88 11.94 -3.52 -11.45
N GLY A 89 11.03 -2.88 -10.71
CA GLY A 89 10.09 -3.55 -9.81
C GLY A 89 9.76 -2.78 -8.53
N ALA A 90 8.98 -3.43 -7.65
CA ALA A 90 8.55 -2.92 -6.36
C ALA A 90 8.89 -3.90 -5.22
N VAL A 91 9.37 -3.38 -4.09
CA VAL A 91 9.75 -4.18 -2.91
C VAL A 91 9.24 -3.51 -1.64
N ALA A 92 8.48 -4.26 -0.83
CA ALA A 92 8.22 -3.91 0.56
C ALA A 92 9.49 -4.22 1.38
N VAL A 93 10.10 -3.19 1.96
CA VAL A 93 11.37 -3.31 2.70
C VAL A 93 11.13 -3.67 4.16
N ASP A 94 10.05 -3.15 4.73
CA ASP A 94 9.66 -3.37 6.11
C ASP A 94 8.14 -3.48 6.23
N ALA A 95 7.69 -4.18 7.26
CA ALA A 95 6.27 -4.36 7.57
C ALA A 95 6.07 -4.55 9.08
N LEU A 96 5.13 -3.80 9.64
CA LEU A 96 4.65 -3.95 11.01
C LEU A 96 3.24 -4.54 10.97
N ILE A 97 3.01 -5.62 11.72
CA ILE A 97 1.71 -6.29 11.81
C ILE A 97 1.31 -6.38 13.27
N HIS A 98 0.11 -5.87 13.58
CA HIS A 98 -0.51 -6.09 14.87
C HIS A 98 -1.61 -7.14 14.75
N CYS A 99 -1.50 -8.18 15.57
CA CYS A 99 -2.52 -9.21 15.66
C CYS A 99 -3.57 -8.84 16.72
N HIS A 100 -4.79 -9.35 16.56
CA HIS A 100 -5.78 -9.27 17.64
C HIS A 100 -5.22 -9.96 18.89
N GLY A 101 -5.43 -9.37 20.07
CA GLY A 101 -5.06 -10.01 21.33
C GLY A 101 -5.83 -11.32 21.52
N ASN A 102 -5.17 -12.36 22.06
CA ASN A 102 -5.87 -13.57 22.47
C ASN A 102 -6.88 -13.23 23.58
N ALA A 103 -8.18 -13.32 23.28
CA ALA A 103 -9.24 -13.24 24.28
C ALA A 103 -9.32 -14.50 25.18
N GLY A 104 -8.18 -15.05 25.61
CA GLY A 104 -8.09 -16.40 26.16
C GLY A 104 -7.08 -16.65 27.28
N GLU A 105 -6.44 -15.63 27.86
CA GLU A 105 -5.55 -15.82 29.01
C GLU A 105 -5.91 -14.86 30.15
N PHE A 106 -7.12 -14.97 30.71
CA PHE A 106 -7.40 -14.71 32.14
C PHE A 106 -8.76 -15.37 32.45
N SER A 107 -8.74 -16.63 32.86
CA SER A 107 -9.80 -17.28 33.66
C SER A 107 -9.14 -18.03 34.80
#